data_AF-A0A937WRN9-F1
#
_entry.id   AF-A0A937WRN9-F1
#
_cell.length_a   1.000
_cell.length_b   1.000
_cell.length_c   1.000
_cell.angle_alpha   90.00
_cell.angle_beta   90.00
_cell.angle_gamma   90.00
#
_symmetry.space_group_name_H-M   'P 1'
#
loop_
_entity.id
_entity.type
_entity.pdbx_description
1 polymer ?
#
loop_
_entity_poly.entity_id
_entity_poly.type
_entity_poly.pdbx_seq_one_letter_code
_entity_poly.pdbx_strand_id
1 'polypeptide(L)'
;MRLTRDGRFERTDIWREGKWLDLWSVVHFLSGISIGLGIAFFDFGTIASTVIVFILLVAYEMWEAMVQIHETPQNRVMDVVVGMASFLPTFAYFGRAHESSAFILAFGIVLTLNIVLATMGWYESRKAAALESRLRAELKEQRQKFKERREKAREKRRLHKLQKRS
;
A
#
# COMPACT_ATOMS: atom_id res chain seq x y z
N MET A 1 -6.22 13.59 -4.39
CA MET A 1 -7.20 13.00 -3.45
C MET A 1 -8.56 13.63 -3.69
N ARG A 2 -9.61 12.82 -3.58
CA ARG A 2 -11.01 13.25 -3.72
C ARG A 2 -11.82 12.76 -2.51
N LEU A 3 -12.72 13.61 -2.00
CA LEU A 3 -13.70 13.19 -1.00
C LEU A 3 -14.88 12.50 -1.72
N THR A 4 -15.15 11.26 -1.36
CA THR A 4 -16.29 10.49 -1.89
C THR A 4 -17.60 10.90 -1.21
N ARG A 5 -18.75 10.53 -1.81
CA ARG A 5 -20.07 10.81 -1.23
C ARG A 5 -20.26 10.19 0.16
N ASP A 6 -19.56 9.09 0.43
CA ASP A 6 -19.56 8.40 1.72
C ASP A 6 -18.66 9.07 2.77
N GLY A 7 -17.99 10.17 2.41
CA GLY A 7 -17.07 10.88 3.29
C GLY A 7 -15.68 10.25 3.45
N ARG A 8 -15.30 9.35 2.53
CA ARG A 8 -13.96 8.73 2.49
C ARG A 8 -13.03 9.51 1.56
N PHE A 9 -11.75 9.59 1.90
CA PHE A 9 -10.73 10.14 1.01
C PHE A 9 -10.24 9.04 0.06
N GLU A 10 -10.24 9.32 -1.23
CA GLU A 10 -9.75 8.41 -2.26
C GLU A 10 -8.53 9.02 -2.95
N ARG A 11 -7.48 8.22 -3.14
CA ARG A 11 -6.31 8.58 -3.95
C ARG A 11 -6.67 8.71 -5.42
N THR A 12 -5.94 9.55 -6.14
CA THR A 12 -6.17 9.82 -7.58
C THR A 12 -4.89 9.67 -8.41
N ASP A 13 -3.80 9.27 -7.77
CA ASP A 13 -2.52 9.00 -8.39
C ASP A 13 -2.46 7.55 -8.90
N ILE A 14 -1.43 7.24 -9.69
CA ILE A 14 -1.25 5.91 -10.31
C ILE A 14 -0.94 4.80 -9.31
N TRP A 15 -0.49 5.16 -8.09
CA TRP A 15 -0.28 4.23 -6.97
C TRP A 15 -1.53 4.07 -6.10
N ARG A 16 -2.70 4.45 -6.64
CA ARG A 16 -3.97 4.18 -5.98
C ARG A 16 -4.16 2.68 -5.88
N GLU A 17 -4.51 2.26 -4.68
CA GLU A 17 -4.84 0.89 -4.36
C GLU A 17 -5.97 0.35 -5.26
N GLY A 18 -5.77 -0.87 -5.76
CA GLY A 18 -6.77 -1.65 -6.45
C GLY A 18 -7.44 -2.66 -5.53
N LYS A 19 -8.62 -3.16 -5.91
CA LYS A 19 -9.28 -4.24 -5.15
C LYS A 19 -8.57 -5.59 -5.28
N TRP A 20 -7.83 -5.78 -6.37
CA TRP A 20 -7.25 -7.07 -6.76
C TRP A 20 -5.83 -6.94 -7.29
N LEU A 21 -5.57 -5.93 -8.12
CA LEU A 21 -4.25 -5.64 -8.67
C LEU A 21 -4.12 -4.13 -8.80
N ASP A 22 -2.91 -3.64 -8.57
CA ASP A 22 -2.52 -2.27 -8.81
C ASP A 22 -1.03 -2.17 -9.14
N LEU A 23 -0.47 -0.97 -9.04
CA LEU A 23 0.93 -0.74 -9.35
C LEU A 23 1.89 -1.37 -8.33
N TRP A 24 1.45 -1.61 -7.09
CA TRP A 24 2.22 -2.37 -6.10
C TRP A 24 2.37 -3.82 -6.52
N SER A 25 1.38 -4.41 -7.17
CA SER A 25 1.51 -5.77 -7.71
C SER A 25 2.70 -5.90 -8.68
N VAL A 26 3.11 -4.84 -9.38
CA VAL A 26 4.35 -4.83 -10.19
C VAL A 26 5.59 -4.90 -9.31
N VAL A 27 5.60 -4.20 -8.17
CA VAL A 27 6.67 -4.28 -7.16
C VAL A 27 6.74 -5.69 -6.57
N HIS A 28 5.60 -6.31 -6.23
CA HIS A 28 5.58 -7.70 -5.74
C HIS A 28 6.02 -8.69 -6.81
N PHE A 29 5.67 -8.47 -8.07
CA PHE A 29 6.14 -9.27 -9.20
C PHE A 29 7.67 -9.18 -9.34
N LEU A 30 8.24 -7.98 -9.33
CA LEU A 30 9.70 -7.80 -9.40
C LEU A 30 10.41 -8.31 -8.14
N SER A 31 9.75 -8.23 -6.99
CA SER A 31 10.24 -8.82 -5.73
C SER A 31 10.30 -10.34 -5.82
N GLY A 32 9.28 -11.00 -6.36
CA GLY A 32 9.29 -12.44 -6.59
C GLY A 32 10.43 -12.88 -7.52
N ILE A 33 10.67 -12.15 -8.62
CA ILE A 33 11.84 -12.39 -9.49
C ILE A 33 13.14 -12.18 -8.72
N SER A 34 13.30 -11.06 -8.01
CA SER A 34 14.51 -10.72 -7.25
C SER A 34 14.83 -11.79 -6.21
N ILE A 35 13.82 -12.23 -5.45
CA ILE A 35 13.96 -13.28 -4.44
C ILE A 35 14.24 -14.63 -5.11
N GLY A 36 13.62 -14.94 -6.25
CA GLY A 36 13.89 -16.16 -7.01
C GLY A 36 15.33 -16.26 -7.49
N LEU A 37 15.89 -15.16 -8.00
CA LEU A 37 17.30 -15.09 -8.37
C LEU A 37 18.21 -15.09 -7.13
N GLY A 38 17.83 -14.38 -6.06
CA GLY A 38 18.62 -14.30 -4.83
C GLY A 38 18.70 -15.62 -4.06
N ILE A 39 17.59 -16.36 -3.93
CA ILE A 39 17.56 -17.60 -3.18
C ILE A 39 18.29 -18.75 -3.90
N ALA A 40 18.49 -18.63 -5.22
CA ALA A 40 19.24 -19.58 -6.01
C ALA A 40 20.71 -19.73 -5.57
N PHE A 41 21.30 -18.71 -4.94
CA PHE A 41 22.67 -18.77 -4.42
C PHE A 41 22.85 -19.66 -3.17
N PHE A 42 21.75 -20.11 -2.55
CA PHE A 42 21.80 -20.83 -1.27
C PHE A 42 21.57 -22.34 -1.40
N ASP A 43 21.21 -22.83 -2.58
CA ASP A 43 21.03 -24.27 -2.87
C ASP A 43 20.12 -25.03 -1.88
N PHE A 44 19.13 -24.37 -1.27
CA PHE A 44 18.20 -25.01 -0.32
C PHE A 44 17.30 -26.10 -0.95
N GLY A 45 17.29 -26.22 -2.28
CA GLY A 45 16.40 -27.11 -3.01
C GLY A 45 14.98 -26.54 -3.17
N THR A 46 14.24 -27.05 -4.13
CA THR A 46 12.97 -26.43 -4.60
C THR A 46 11.91 -26.28 -3.51
N ILE A 47 11.71 -27.31 -2.70
CA ILE A 47 10.66 -27.30 -1.66
C ILE A 47 11.00 -26.28 -0.58
N ALA A 48 12.21 -26.33 -0.04
CA ALA A 48 12.63 -25.42 1.02
C ALA A 48 12.64 -23.97 0.52
N SER A 49 13.19 -23.70 -0.68
CA SER A 49 13.15 -22.36 -1.28
C SER A 49 11.72 -21.85 -1.44
N THR A 50 10.79 -22.68 -1.92
CA THR A 50 9.38 -22.28 -2.10
C THR A 50 8.73 -21.92 -0.76
N VAL A 51 8.94 -22.73 0.28
CA VAL A 51 8.40 -22.48 1.62
C VAL A 51 8.99 -21.21 2.22
N ILE A 52 10.32 -21.03 2.14
CA ILE A 52 11.01 -19.83 2.63
C ILE A 52 10.45 -18.58 1.95
N VAL A 53 10.35 -18.57 0.62
CA VAL A 53 9.88 -17.40 -0.14
C VAL A 53 8.42 -17.11 0.17
N PHE A 54 7.56 -18.12 0.26
CA PHE A 54 6.16 -17.92 0.64
C PHE A 54 6.05 -17.26 2.02
N ILE A 55 6.81 -17.75 3.01
CA ILE A 55 6.84 -17.16 4.35
C ILE A 55 7.35 -15.71 4.31
N LEU A 56 8.39 -15.43 3.52
CA LEU A 56 8.94 -14.07 3.38
C LEU A 56 7.92 -13.10 2.78
N LEU A 57 7.20 -13.49 1.73
CA LEU A 57 6.17 -12.65 1.11
C LEU A 57 5.00 -12.40 2.07
N VAL A 58 4.53 -13.42 2.79
CA VAL A 58 3.50 -13.26 3.81
C VAL A 58 3.97 -12.36 4.95
N ALA A 59 5.21 -12.54 5.41
CA ALA A 59 5.79 -11.71 6.47
C ALA A 59 5.92 -10.24 6.03
N TYR A 60 6.24 -9.99 4.76
CA TYR A 60 6.29 -8.65 4.19
C TYR A 60 4.90 -7.98 4.21
N GLU A 61 3.85 -8.67 3.75
CA GLU A 61 2.47 -8.17 3.84
C GLU A 61 2.03 -7.91 5.28
N MET A 62 2.38 -8.80 6.21
CA MET A 62 2.07 -8.61 7.63
C MET A 62 2.78 -7.37 8.18
N TRP A 63 4.02 -7.12 7.77
CA TRP A 63 4.75 -5.92 8.16
C TRP A 63 4.08 -4.64 7.61
N GLU A 64 3.65 -4.63 6.35
CA GLU A 64 2.92 -3.50 5.75
C GLU A 64 1.60 -3.21 6.47
N ALA A 65 0.88 -4.27 6.87
CA ALA A 65 -0.33 -4.14 7.69
C ALA A 65 -0.02 -3.53 9.07
N MET A 66 1.11 -3.90 9.71
CA MET A 66 1.53 -3.34 11.00
C MET A 66 1.88 -1.85 10.91
N VAL A 67 2.50 -1.39 9.81
CA VAL A 67 2.83 0.02 9.59
C VAL A 67 1.64 0.84 9.03
N GLN A 68 0.45 0.27 9.05
CA GLN A 68 -0.81 0.90 8.64
C GLN A 68 -0.83 1.40 7.20
N ILE A 69 -0.17 0.69 6.28
CA ILE A 69 -0.50 0.82 4.86
C ILE A 69 -1.91 0.24 4.72
N HIS A 70 -2.90 1.13 4.55
CA HIS A 70 -4.30 0.74 4.50
C HIS A 70 -4.60 0.12 3.14
N GLU A 71 -4.53 -1.21 3.09
CA GLU A 71 -4.91 -2.02 1.95
C GLU A 71 -6.04 -2.97 2.31
N THR A 72 -6.88 -3.27 1.33
CA THR A 72 -7.91 -4.27 1.38
C THR A 72 -7.26 -5.66 1.57
N PRO A 73 -7.84 -6.53 2.40
CA PRO A 73 -7.30 -7.88 2.60
C PRO A 73 -7.15 -8.67 1.29
N GLN A 74 -7.99 -8.40 0.29
CA GLN A 74 -7.91 -9.00 -1.03
C GLN A 74 -6.64 -8.61 -1.76
N ASN A 75 -6.25 -7.33 -1.71
CA ASN A 75 -5.04 -6.86 -2.40
C ASN A 75 -3.79 -7.53 -1.82
N ARG A 76 -3.68 -7.56 -0.48
CA ARG A 76 -2.58 -8.23 0.23
C ARG A 76 -2.40 -9.70 -0.15
N VAL A 77 -3.51 -10.43 -0.27
CA VAL A 77 -3.47 -11.83 -0.73
C VAL A 77 -2.98 -11.91 -2.17
N MET A 78 -3.45 -11.01 -3.03
CA MET A 78 -3.04 -10.95 -4.43
C MET A 78 -1.56 -10.59 -4.58
N ASP A 79 -1.01 -9.73 -3.73
CA ASP A 79 0.39 -9.35 -3.74
C ASP A 79 1.31 -10.54 -3.39
N VAL A 80 0.93 -11.39 -2.42
CA VAL A 80 1.60 -12.68 -2.18
C VAL A 80 1.47 -13.60 -3.40
N VAL A 81 0.28 -13.72 -3.98
CA VAL A 81 0.04 -14.57 -5.16
C VAL A 81 0.89 -14.13 -6.34
N VAL A 82 0.99 -12.82 -6.60
CA VAL A 82 1.78 -12.24 -7.69
C VAL A 82 3.28 -12.42 -7.44
N GLY A 83 3.73 -12.24 -6.19
CA GLY A 83 5.10 -12.54 -5.79
C GLY A 83 5.45 -14.01 -6.02
N MET A 84 4.56 -14.94 -5.64
CA MET A 84 4.78 -16.37 -5.88
C MET A 84 4.73 -16.74 -7.36
N ALA A 85 3.79 -16.15 -8.11
CA ALA A 85 3.61 -16.42 -9.54
C ALA A 85 4.82 -16.01 -10.39
N SER A 86 5.58 -15.01 -9.94
CA SER A 86 6.83 -14.59 -10.58
C SER A 86 8.06 -15.32 -10.04
N PHE A 87 8.09 -15.60 -8.73
CA PHE A 87 9.13 -16.40 -8.10
C PHE A 87 9.27 -17.80 -8.70
N LEU A 88 8.16 -18.56 -8.77
CA LEU A 88 8.17 -19.97 -9.20
C LEU A 88 8.83 -20.20 -10.57
N PRO A 89 8.41 -19.52 -11.65
CA PRO A 89 9.07 -19.68 -12.95
C PRO A 89 10.50 -19.15 -12.93
N THR A 90 10.76 -18.03 -12.26
CA THR A 90 12.13 -17.47 -12.19
C THR A 90 13.10 -18.46 -11.57
N PHE A 91 12.77 -19.01 -10.41
CA PHE A 91 13.60 -19.98 -9.72
C PHE A 91 13.72 -21.29 -10.52
N ALA A 92 12.63 -21.80 -11.09
CA ALA A 92 12.63 -23.06 -11.83
C ALA A 92 13.48 -23.02 -13.11
N TYR A 93 13.43 -21.92 -13.87
CA TYR A 93 14.15 -21.79 -15.15
C TYR A 93 15.57 -21.26 -14.98
N PHE A 94 15.78 -20.29 -14.08
CA PHE A 94 17.05 -19.58 -13.99
C PHE A 94 17.88 -19.96 -12.75
N GLY A 95 17.30 -20.61 -11.74
CA GLY A 95 18.02 -20.90 -10.49
C GLY A 95 19.30 -21.73 -10.65
N ARG A 96 19.39 -22.55 -11.70
CA ARG A 96 20.60 -23.32 -12.03
C ARG A 96 21.68 -22.53 -12.76
N ALA A 97 21.37 -21.34 -13.27
CA ALA A 97 22.27 -20.51 -14.05
C ALA A 97 22.97 -19.43 -13.20
N HIS A 98 22.96 -19.56 -11.87
CA HIS A 98 23.40 -18.50 -10.95
C HIS A 98 24.89 -18.14 -11.08
N GLU A 99 25.72 -19.05 -11.57
CA GLU A 99 27.14 -18.81 -11.84
C GLU A 99 27.39 -17.97 -13.10
N SER A 100 26.40 -17.82 -13.97
CA SER A 100 26.57 -17.07 -15.22
C SER A 100 26.57 -15.56 -14.98
N SER A 101 27.45 -14.85 -15.70
CA SER A 101 27.49 -13.37 -15.66
C SER A 101 26.16 -12.74 -16.09
N ALA A 102 25.46 -13.37 -17.04
CA ALA A 102 24.12 -12.96 -17.48
C ALA A 102 23.10 -13.03 -16.34
N PHE A 103 23.15 -14.06 -15.50
CA PHE A 103 22.29 -14.18 -14.33
C PHE A 103 22.57 -13.07 -13.31
N ILE A 104 23.84 -12.82 -12.98
CA ILE A 104 24.23 -11.76 -12.04
C ILE A 104 23.77 -10.40 -12.56
N LEU A 105 23.94 -10.13 -13.86
CA LEU A 105 23.47 -8.90 -14.49
C LEU A 105 21.95 -8.77 -14.44
N ALA A 106 21.21 -9.83 -14.77
CA ALA A 106 19.75 -9.85 -14.70
C ALA A 106 19.25 -9.61 -13.26
N PHE A 107 19.86 -10.27 -12.28
CA PHE A 107 19.56 -10.06 -10.86
C PHE A 107 19.80 -8.60 -10.45
N GLY A 108 20.97 -8.04 -10.80
CA GLY A 108 21.29 -6.65 -10.50
C GLY A 108 20.31 -5.66 -11.11
N ILE A 109 19.91 -5.86 -12.38
CA ILE A 109 18.94 -5.00 -13.07
C ILE A 109 17.57 -5.10 -12.39
N VAL A 110 17.04 -6.31 -12.21
CA VAL A 110 15.71 -6.51 -11.64
C VAL A 110 15.65 -5.97 -10.21
N LEU A 111 16.66 -6.26 -9.38
CA LEU A 111 16.73 -5.76 -8.01
C LEU A 111 16.78 -4.23 -7.98
N THR A 112 17.56 -3.61 -8.86
CA THR A 112 17.63 -2.15 -8.96
C THR A 112 16.28 -1.55 -9.34
N LEU A 113 15.63 -2.08 -10.38
CA LEU A 113 14.29 -1.63 -10.80
C LEU A 113 13.26 -1.80 -9.69
N ASN A 114 13.32 -2.92 -8.96
CA ASN A 114 12.43 -3.19 -7.84
C ASN A 114 12.61 -2.15 -6.73
N ILE A 115 13.86 -1.88 -6.31
CA ILE A 115 14.17 -0.88 -5.28
C ILE A 115 13.70 0.51 -5.71
N VAL A 116 13.94 0.90 -6.96
CA VAL A 116 13.51 2.20 -7.49
C VAL A 116 12.00 2.34 -7.44
N LEU A 117 11.25 1.35 -7.94
CA LEU A 117 9.78 1.39 -7.92
C LEU A 117 9.21 1.35 -6.51
N ALA A 118 9.73 0.48 -5.64
CA ALA A 118 9.33 0.40 -4.23
C ALA A 118 9.54 1.75 -3.51
N THR A 119 10.67 2.40 -3.77
CA THR A 119 10.99 3.71 -3.17
C THR A 119 10.05 4.81 -3.67
N MET A 120 9.72 4.81 -4.96
CA MET A 120 8.74 5.75 -5.53
C MET A 120 7.34 5.53 -4.97
N GLY A 121 6.88 4.27 -4.91
CA GLY A 121 5.58 3.93 -4.34
C GLY A 121 5.48 4.34 -2.87
N TRP A 122 6.53 4.06 -2.09
CA TRP A 122 6.59 4.43 -0.68
C TRP A 122 6.50 5.94 -0.47
N TYR A 123 7.24 6.72 -1.27
CA TYR A 123 7.21 8.19 -1.18
C TYR A 123 5.81 8.75 -1.47
N GLU A 124 5.16 8.27 -2.53
CA GLU A 124 3.81 8.72 -2.87
C GLU A 124 2.78 8.28 -1.82
N SER A 125 2.89 7.07 -1.26
CA SER A 125 2.05 6.62 -0.15
C SER A 125 2.21 7.48 1.10
N ARG A 126 3.43 7.89 1.46
CA ARG A 126 3.66 8.81 2.59
C ARG A 126 3.07 10.19 2.34
N LYS A 127 3.23 10.73 1.13
CA LYS A 127 2.68 12.03 0.74
C LYS A 127 1.14 12.01 0.78
N ALA A 128 0.54 10.92 0.30
CA ALA A 128 -0.91 10.70 0.37
C ALA A 128 -1.40 10.64 1.82
N ALA A 129 -0.76 9.85 2.69
CA ALA A 129 -1.12 9.74 4.10
C ALA A 129 -1.03 11.10 4.83
N ALA A 130 0.04 11.87 4.57
CA ALA A 130 0.20 13.21 5.14
C ALA A 130 -0.92 14.17 4.68
N LEU A 131 -1.27 14.15 3.39
CA LEU A 131 -2.36 14.97 2.85
C LEU A 131 -3.72 14.59 3.46
N GLU A 132 -4.02 13.29 3.55
CA GLU A 132 -5.26 12.81 4.14
C GLU A 132 -5.39 13.24 5.61
N SER A 133 -4.31 13.14 6.39
CA SER A 133 -4.31 13.56 7.79
C SER A 133 -4.70 15.03 7.97
N ARG A 134 -4.17 15.91 7.09
CA ARG A 134 -4.48 17.35 7.07
C ARG A 134 -5.94 17.60 6.70
N LEU A 135 -6.41 16.96 5.62
CA LEU A 135 -7.80 17.12 5.16
C LEU A 135 -8.80 16.60 6.20
N ARG A 136 -8.50 15.50 6.90
CA ARG A 136 -9.33 14.99 8.01
C ARG A 136 -9.37 15.97 9.18
N ALA A 137 -8.25 16.61 9.52
CA ALA A 137 -8.19 17.62 10.58
C ALA A 137 -9.03 18.86 10.21
N GLU A 138 -8.88 19.38 8.99
CA GLU A 138 -9.65 20.52 8.49
C GLU A 138 -11.16 20.23 8.47
N LEU A 139 -11.58 19.05 7.99
CA LEU A 139 -12.99 18.65 8.02
C LEU A 139 -13.55 18.57 9.45
N LYS A 140 -12.76 18.08 10.41
CA LYS A 140 -13.17 18.02 11.82
C LYS A 140 -13.36 19.43 12.38
N GLU A 141 -12.44 20.34 12.08
CA GLU A 141 -12.53 21.75 12.50
C GLU A 141 -13.74 22.45 11.87
N GLN A 142 -13.98 22.27 10.57
CA GLN A 142 -15.15 22.85 9.90
C GLN A 142 -16.47 22.32 10.47
N ARG A 143 -16.56 21.02 10.75
CA ARG A 143 -17.73 20.41 11.41
C ARG A 143 -17.97 21.01 12.79
N GLN A 144 -16.91 21.22 13.56
CA GLN A 144 -16.98 21.83 14.89
C GLN A 144 -17.48 23.29 14.80
N LYS A 145 -16.87 24.10 13.92
CA LYS A 145 -17.32 25.47 13.65
C LYS A 145 -18.79 25.54 13.21
N PHE A 146 -19.24 24.60 12.40
CA PHE A 146 -20.63 24.53 11.97
C PHE A 146 -21.58 24.18 13.12
N LYS A 147 -21.19 23.26 14.01
CA LYS A 147 -21.95 22.90 15.22
C LYS A 147 -22.11 24.11 16.14
N GLU A 148 -21.02 24.82 16.43
CA GLU A 148 -21.04 26.04 17.26
C GLU A 148 -21.92 27.13 16.66
N ARG A 149 -21.84 27.36 15.34
CA ARG A 149 -22.71 28.31 14.64
C ARG A 149 -24.20 27.93 14.77
N ARG A 150 -24.53 26.64 14.65
CA ARG A 150 -25.91 26.16 14.83
C ARG A 150 -26.41 26.32 16.27
N GLU A 151 -25.55 26.08 17.26
CA GLU A 151 -25.88 26.25 18.67
C GLU A 151 -26.12 27.72 19.00
N LYS A 152 -25.21 28.63 18.61
CA LYS A 152 -25.39 30.08 18.75
C LYS A 152 -26.67 30.59 18.08
N ALA A 153 -26.99 30.10 16.87
CA ALA A 153 -28.22 30.47 16.17
C ALA A 153 -29.48 29.97 16.91
N ARG A 154 -29.45 28.76 17.48
CA ARG A 154 -30.55 28.20 18.30
C ARG A 154 -30.75 29.00 19.58
N GLU A 155 -29.67 29.37 20.25
CA GLU A 155 -29.69 30.18 21.47
C GLU A 155 -30.28 31.57 21.20
N LYS A 156 -29.80 32.27 20.15
CA LYS A 156 -30.35 33.56 19.74
C LYS A 156 -31.85 33.50 19.44
N ARG A 157 -32.33 32.42 18.79
CA ARG A 157 -33.77 32.18 18.56
C ARG A 157 -34.55 31.93 19.85
N ARG A 158 -33.97 31.25 20.84
CA ARG A 158 -34.61 31.04 22.16
C ARG A 158 -34.77 32.35 22.92
N LEU A 159 -33.71 33.16 22.99
CA LEU A 159 -33.72 34.47 23.64
C LEU A 159 -34.77 35.40 23.01
N HIS A 160 -34.83 35.45 21.67
CA HIS A 160 -35.82 36.27 20.98
C HIS A 160 -37.28 35.83 21.24
N LYS A 161 -37.54 34.52 21.43
CA LYS A 161 -38.87 34.01 21.80
C LYS A 161 -39.26 34.37 23.23
N LEU A 162 -38.31 34.40 24.16
CA LEU A 162 -38.56 34.79 25.55
C LEU A 162 -38.91 36.28 25.65
N GLN A 163 -38.18 37.15 24.94
CA GLN A 163 -38.47 38.60 24.89
C GLN A 163 -39.83 38.95 24.27
N LYS A 164 -40.38 38.11 23.38
CA LYS A 164 -41.73 38.31 22.81
C LYS A 164 -42.86 37.82 23.72
N ARG A 165 -42.55 37.13 24.81
CA ARG A 165 -43.53 36.56 25.76
C ARG A 165 -43.63 37.36 27.07
N SER A 166 -42.67 38.25 27.35
CA SER A 166 -42.74 39.27 28.41
C SER A 166 -43.38 40.53 27.88
#